data_AF-A0A6I9YUF0-F1
#
_entry.id   AF-A0A6I9YUF0-F1
#
_cell.length_a   1.000
_cell.length_b   1.000
_cell.length_c   1.000
_cell.angle_alpha   90.00
_cell.angle_beta   90.00
_cell.angle_gamma   90.00
#
_symmetry.space_group_name_H-M   'P 1'
#
loop_
_entity.id
_entity.type
_entity.pdbx_description
1 polymer ?
#
loop_
_entity_poly.entity_id
_entity_poly.type
_entity_poly.pdbx_seq_one_letter_code
_entity_poly.pdbx_strand_id
1 'polypeptide(L)'
;MCAVAFYLIENYPADVGPEFSSGIIQMCGVMLSENEGSTPSVIYHCVLRGLERLLLSEQLSQPDCEALVKLSVDRVNVLSPHRAMAALGLMLSCMYTGKEKVSPGRSADPHSAAPDSESVIVAMERVSVLFDRIRKGFPFEARVVTRILPQFLDDFFPPQDVMNKVIGEFLSNQQPYPQFMAKVLYKVFQSLHTTGQSSMVRDWVMLSLSNFTQRTPIAMAMWSLSCFFVSASTSQWISGILPHIISRMGKSEQVDFNLFCLVAIDFYRHQIDEELDRRAFQSIFEVVSSPGNPYHHLLTCLQSVHKITPC
;
A
#
# COMPACT_ATOMS: atom_id res chain seq x y z
N MET A 1 12.19 -10.67 34.67
CA MET A 1 13.30 -9.71 34.49
C MET A 1 12.91 -8.57 33.54
N CYS A 2 12.66 -8.82 32.25
CA CYS A 2 12.34 -7.76 31.28
C CYS A 2 11.14 -6.88 31.66
N ALA A 3 10.07 -7.46 32.21
CA ALA A 3 8.90 -6.70 32.65
C ALA A 3 9.23 -5.62 33.71
N VAL A 4 10.07 -5.98 34.70
CA VAL A 4 10.52 -5.02 35.74
C VAL A 4 11.44 -3.97 35.12
N ALA A 5 12.35 -4.39 34.24
CA ALA A 5 13.25 -3.45 33.54
C ALA A 5 12.47 -2.42 32.71
N PHE A 6 11.47 -2.85 31.94
CA PHE A 6 10.60 -1.95 31.18
C PHE A 6 9.83 -1.00 32.10
N TYR A 7 9.27 -1.50 33.20
CA TYR A 7 8.57 -0.66 34.17
C TYR A 7 9.48 0.43 34.77
N LEU A 8 10.73 0.07 35.10
CA LEU A 8 11.73 1.00 35.63
C LEU A 8 12.14 2.06 34.62
N ILE A 9 12.40 1.69 33.36
CA ILE A 9 12.73 2.64 32.29
C ILE A 9 11.58 3.61 32.04
N GLU A 10 10.33 3.11 32.07
CA GLU A 10 9.14 3.92 31.82
C GLU A 10 8.83 4.91 32.97
N ASN A 11 8.94 4.47 34.23
CA ASN A 11 8.43 5.22 35.38
C ASN A 11 9.52 5.88 36.25
N TYR A 12 10.77 5.39 36.17
CA TYR A 12 11.90 5.88 36.96
C TYR A 12 13.14 6.18 36.10
N PRO A 13 13.01 6.90 34.96
CA PRO A 13 14.11 7.10 34.01
C PRO A 13 15.31 7.84 34.63
N ALA A 14 15.07 8.77 35.56
CA ALA A 14 16.11 9.55 36.22
C ALA A 14 16.96 8.72 37.20
N ASP A 15 16.33 7.77 37.91
CA ASP A 15 17.00 6.95 38.91
C ASP A 15 17.80 5.81 38.27
N VAL A 16 17.30 5.30 37.14
CA VAL A 16 17.85 4.14 36.43
C VAL A 16 19.01 4.53 35.52
N GLY A 17 18.94 5.72 34.91
CA GLY A 17 19.98 6.27 34.05
C GLY A 17 20.03 5.66 32.63
N PRO A 18 20.80 6.30 31.73
CA PRO A 18 20.86 5.92 30.31
C PRO A 18 21.60 4.59 30.08
N GLU A 19 22.65 4.29 30.87
CA GLU A 19 23.44 3.05 30.71
C GLU A 19 22.61 1.79 30.92
N PHE A 20 21.75 1.78 31.94
CA PHE A 20 20.83 0.67 32.18
C PHE A 20 19.83 0.53 31.03
N SER A 21 19.24 1.64 30.59
CA SER A 21 18.23 1.66 29.52
C SER A 21 18.80 1.10 28.21
N SER A 22 19.93 1.61 27.75
CA SER A 22 20.60 1.11 26.54
C SER A 22 21.07 -0.33 26.68
N GLY A 23 21.55 -0.75 27.86
CA GLY A 23 21.91 -2.15 28.14
C GLY A 23 20.72 -3.11 28.01
N ILE A 24 19.54 -2.72 28.50
CA ILE A 24 18.31 -3.50 28.37
C ILE A 24 17.87 -3.59 26.89
N ILE A 25 17.95 -2.48 26.15
CA ILE A 25 17.57 -2.45 24.73
C ILE A 25 18.50 -3.32 23.90
N GLN A 26 19.81 -3.24 24.14
CA GLN A 26 20.80 -4.10 23.49
C GLN A 26 20.54 -5.58 23.79
N MET A 27 20.30 -5.94 25.05
CA MET A 27 19.97 -7.31 25.46
C MET A 27 18.71 -7.81 24.73
N CYS A 28 17.64 -7.00 24.70
CA CYS A 28 16.42 -7.34 23.98
C CYS A 28 16.66 -7.48 22.47
N GLY A 29 17.51 -6.64 21.88
CA GLY A 29 17.92 -6.73 20.48
C GLY A 29 18.59 -8.06 20.15
N VAL A 30 19.49 -8.55 21.00
CA VAL A 30 20.12 -9.87 20.86
C VAL A 30 19.07 -10.97 20.96
N MET A 31 18.23 -10.96 22.00
CA MET A 31 17.18 -11.98 22.20
C MET A 31 16.21 -12.08 21.02
N LEU A 32 15.84 -10.96 20.41
CA LEU A 32 14.94 -10.93 19.25
C LEU A 32 15.65 -11.29 17.94
N SER A 33 16.97 -11.12 17.88
CA SER A 33 17.79 -11.43 16.71
C SER A 33 18.12 -12.91 16.58
N GLU A 34 18.08 -13.65 17.69
CA GLU A 34 18.34 -15.09 17.73
C GLU A 34 17.30 -15.92 16.96
N ASN A 35 17.72 -17.14 16.58
CA ASN A 35 16.91 -18.09 15.82
C ASN A 35 15.69 -18.58 16.63
N GLU A 36 14.71 -19.15 15.92
CA GLU A 36 13.46 -19.61 16.54
C GLU A 36 13.65 -20.66 17.63
N GLY A 37 14.70 -21.48 17.53
CA GLY A 37 15.03 -22.50 18.53
C GLY A 37 15.63 -21.95 19.82
N SER A 38 16.22 -20.75 19.80
CA SER A 38 16.90 -20.17 20.98
C SER A 38 15.95 -19.34 21.83
N THR A 39 15.13 -18.51 21.20
CA THR A 39 14.15 -17.66 21.89
C THR A 39 12.74 -18.21 21.71
N PRO A 40 12.07 -18.72 22.76
CA PRO A 40 10.68 -19.14 22.70
C PRO A 40 9.74 -18.02 22.23
N SER A 41 8.70 -18.36 21.47
CA SER A 41 7.77 -17.40 20.88
C SER A 41 7.10 -16.49 21.91
N VAL A 42 6.73 -17.03 23.08
CA VAL A 42 6.16 -16.25 24.20
C VAL A 42 7.12 -15.15 24.65
N ILE A 43 8.41 -15.49 24.82
CA ILE A 43 9.44 -14.52 25.24
C ILE A 43 9.63 -13.47 24.15
N TYR A 44 9.74 -13.90 22.89
CA TYR A 44 9.85 -12.99 21.73
C TYR A 44 8.73 -11.95 21.73
N HIS A 45 7.48 -12.38 21.84
CA HIS A 45 6.32 -11.49 21.84
C HIS A 45 6.27 -10.57 23.07
N CYS A 46 6.56 -11.09 24.27
CA CYS A 46 6.58 -10.26 25.49
C CYS A 46 7.66 -9.18 25.43
N VAL A 47 8.86 -9.51 24.96
CA VAL A 47 9.95 -8.55 24.80
C VAL A 47 9.58 -7.49 23.78
N LEU A 48 9.11 -7.90 22.60
CA LEU A 48 8.77 -6.97 21.51
C LEU A 48 7.64 -6.01 21.90
N ARG A 49 6.61 -6.50 22.59
CA ARG A 49 5.51 -5.67 23.12
C ARG A 49 5.99 -4.67 24.17
N GLY A 50 6.95 -5.06 25.01
CA GLY A 50 7.53 -4.16 26.00
C GLY A 50 8.40 -3.07 25.38
N LEU A 51 9.20 -3.40 24.36
CA LEU A 51 9.94 -2.41 23.58
C LEU A 51 9.01 -1.41 22.88
N GLU A 52 7.91 -1.89 22.31
CA GLU A 52 6.88 -1.04 21.72
C GLU A 52 6.26 -0.09 22.78
N ARG A 53 5.99 -0.58 24.00
CA ARG A 53 5.49 0.27 25.10
C ARG A 53 6.47 1.37 25.49
N LEU A 54 7.76 1.04 25.59
CA LEU A 54 8.82 2.01 25.92
C LEU A 54 9.01 3.06 24.84
N LEU A 55 8.93 2.65 23.57
CA LEU A 55 8.97 3.58 22.45
C LEU A 55 7.83 4.60 22.54
N LEU A 56 6.61 4.13 22.83
CA LEU A 56 5.42 4.97 22.97
C LEU A 56 5.39 5.81 24.26
N SER A 57 6.23 5.52 25.25
CA SER A 57 6.31 6.32 26.50
C SER A 57 7.25 7.52 26.38
N GLU A 58 7.95 7.66 25.24
CA GLU A 58 8.89 8.74 24.95
C GLU A 58 10.05 8.89 25.95
N GLN A 59 10.31 7.86 26.77
CA GLN A 59 11.40 7.86 27.75
C GLN A 59 12.74 7.39 27.16
N LEU A 60 12.74 6.91 25.93
CA LEU A 60 13.93 6.39 25.26
C LEU A 60 14.78 7.51 24.65
N SER A 61 16.09 7.33 24.73
CA SER A 61 17.04 8.21 24.05
C SER A 61 16.91 8.06 22.53
N GLN A 62 17.42 9.06 21.78
CA GLN A 62 17.45 9.01 20.31
C GLN A 62 18.20 7.78 19.74
N PRO A 63 19.43 7.43 20.21
CA PRO A 63 20.12 6.25 19.67
C PRO A 63 19.40 4.94 19.99
N ASP A 64 18.71 4.87 21.14
CA ASP A 64 17.88 3.72 21.48
C ASP A 64 16.67 3.60 20.55
N CYS A 65 16.02 4.72 20.21
CA CYS A 65 14.94 4.74 19.21
C CYS A 65 15.44 4.25 17.83
N GLU A 66 16.61 4.69 17.40
CA GLU A 66 17.22 4.27 16.13
C GLU A 66 17.58 2.78 16.11
N ALA A 67 18.07 2.25 17.25
CA ALA A 67 18.31 0.83 17.41
C ALA A 67 17.02 0.01 17.28
N LEU A 68 15.90 0.48 17.86
CA LEU A 68 14.59 -0.16 17.73
C LEU A 68 14.06 -0.11 16.29
N VAL A 69 14.24 1.01 15.60
CA VAL A 69 13.89 1.15 14.18
C VAL A 69 14.63 0.09 13.37
N LYS A 70 15.96 0.01 13.49
CA LYS A 70 16.78 -0.94 12.76
C LYS A 70 16.38 -2.38 13.06
N LEU A 71 16.20 -2.70 14.34
CA LEU A 71 15.73 -4.01 14.77
C LEU A 71 14.39 -4.37 14.13
N SER A 72 13.43 -3.43 14.10
CA SER A 72 12.10 -3.69 13.53
C SER A 72 12.16 -4.05 12.05
N VAL A 73 12.96 -3.34 11.25
CA VAL A 73 13.15 -3.60 9.81
C VAL A 73 13.78 -4.97 9.58
N ASP A 74 14.81 -5.31 10.35
CA ASP A 74 15.48 -6.61 10.26
C ASP A 74 14.53 -7.75 10.63
N ARG A 75 13.69 -7.55 11.65
CA ARG A 75 12.79 -8.58 12.17
C ARG A 75 11.51 -8.75 11.35
N VAL A 76 11.06 -7.75 10.58
CA VAL A 76 9.94 -7.92 9.64
C VAL A 76 10.29 -8.92 8.53
N ASN A 77 11.57 -9.01 8.15
CA ASN A 77 12.03 -9.87 7.05
C ASN A 77 12.25 -11.35 7.43
N VAL A 78 12.00 -11.75 8.68
CA VAL A 78 12.14 -13.16 9.10
C VAL A 78 11.12 -14.07 8.41
N LEU A 79 11.45 -15.34 8.26
CA LEU A 79 10.58 -16.34 7.64
C LEU A 79 9.35 -16.66 8.49
N SER A 80 9.48 -16.54 9.81
CA SER A 80 8.42 -16.87 10.75
C SER A 80 7.30 -15.84 10.73
N PRO A 81 6.07 -16.23 10.35
CA PRO A 81 5.00 -15.27 10.11
C PRO A 81 4.56 -14.56 11.39
N HIS A 82 4.41 -15.28 12.50
CA HIS A 82 3.96 -14.69 13.75
C HIS A 82 5.00 -13.69 14.32
N ARG A 83 6.30 -13.97 14.16
CA ARG A 83 7.37 -13.06 14.57
C ARG A 83 7.45 -11.83 13.66
N ALA A 84 7.38 -12.03 12.34
CA ALA A 84 7.36 -10.95 11.36
C ALA A 84 6.16 -10.00 11.59
N MET A 85 4.98 -10.55 11.88
CA MET A 85 3.78 -9.75 12.18
C MET A 85 3.89 -8.96 13.49
N ALA A 86 4.57 -9.49 14.51
CA ALA A 86 4.85 -8.73 15.72
C ALA A 86 5.87 -7.60 15.45
N ALA A 87 6.95 -7.90 14.73
CA ALA A 87 7.94 -6.90 14.32
C ALA A 87 7.35 -5.79 13.44
N LEU A 88 6.37 -6.12 12.61
CA LEU A 88 5.62 -5.14 11.83
C LEU A 88 4.91 -4.13 12.75
N GLY A 89 4.31 -4.58 13.86
CA GLY A 89 3.72 -3.69 14.86
C GLY A 89 4.72 -2.69 15.42
N LEU A 90 5.90 -3.18 15.86
CA LEU A 90 6.98 -2.31 16.33
C LEU A 90 7.44 -1.34 15.23
N MET A 91 7.60 -1.79 13.99
CA MET A 91 8.02 -0.94 12.87
C MET A 91 7.02 0.19 12.61
N LEU A 92 5.71 -0.10 12.67
CA LEU A 92 4.66 0.91 12.55
C LEU A 92 4.73 1.89 13.72
N SER A 93 4.85 1.42 14.95
CA SER A 93 5.00 2.29 16.13
C SER A 93 6.24 3.19 16.00
N CYS A 94 7.37 2.66 15.52
CA CYS A 94 8.57 3.46 15.20
C CYS A 94 8.31 4.55 14.16
N MET A 95 7.53 4.24 13.12
CA MET A 95 7.17 5.20 12.08
C MET A 95 6.27 6.33 12.61
N TYR A 96 5.22 5.98 13.34
CA TYR A 96 4.24 6.97 13.81
C TYR A 96 4.78 7.84 14.95
N THR A 97 5.54 7.28 15.90
CA THR A 97 6.18 8.07 16.95
C THR A 97 7.29 8.98 16.40
N GLY A 98 8.03 8.53 15.37
CA GLY A 98 9.03 9.36 14.69
C GLY A 98 8.41 10.55 13.94
N LYS A 99 7.22 10.36 13.36
CA LYS A 99 6.46 11.42 12.68
C LYS A 99 6.00 12.52 13.64
N GLU A 100 5.53 12.15 14.82
CA GLU A 100 5.08 13.12 15.86
C GLU A 100 6.23 13.95 16.44
N LYS A 101 7.45 13.41 16.53
CA LYS A 101 8.63 14.19 16.97
C LYS A 101 9.03 15.32 16.01
N VAL A 102 8.54 15.30 14.77
CA VAL A 102 8.72 16.39 13.79
C VAL A 102 7.63 17.49 13.95
N SER A 103 6.58 17.27 14.75
CA SER A 103 5.60 18.30 15.15
C SER A 103 4.80 17.85 16.36
N PRO A 104 5.02 18.45 17.55
CA PRO A 104 4.41 19.74 17.87
C PRO A 104 5.28 20.64 18.78
N GLY A 105 5.67 21.83 18.32
CA GLY A 105 6.20 22.87 19.24
C GLY A 105 7.36 23.74 18.75
N ARG A 106 7.94 23.48 17.58
CA ARG A 106 8.79 24.49 16.92
C ARG A 106 7.93 25.30 15.98
N SER A 107 7.88 26.61 16.21
CA SER A 107 7.29 27.64 15.35
C SER A 107 7.32 27.21 13.89
N ALA A 108 6.13 26.91 13.34
CA ALA A 108 5.95 26.73 11.92
C ALA A 108 6.32 28.06 11.25
N ASP A 109 7.55 28.16 10.75
CA ASP A 109 7.86 29.15 9.73
C ASP A 109 6.98 28.80 8.50
N PRO A 110 6.19 29.74 7.96
CA PRO A 110 5.25 29.46 6.87
C PRO A 110 5.92 29.06 5.54
N HIS A 111 7.24 28.85 5.51
CA HIS A 111 8.03 28.62 4.31
C HIS A 111 8.65 27.21 4.18
N SER A 112 8.50 26.30 5.14
CA SER A 112 8.94 24.90 4.98
C SER A 112 7.76 23.96 4.67
N ALA A 113 7.12 24.16 3.51
CA ALA A 113 6.03 23.30 3.03
C ALA A 113 6.52 21.99 2.37
N ALA A 114 7.83 21.76 2.32
CA ALA A 114 8.41 20.53 1.77
C ALA A 114 8.71 19.55 2.92
N PRO A 115 8.24 18.29 2.85
CA PRO A 115 8.68 17.25 3.77
C PRO A 115 10.21 17.10 3.66
N ASP A 116 10.88 16.94 4.79
CA ASP A 116 12.33 16.73 4.84
C ASP A 116 12.70 15.51 3.98
N SER A 117 13.45 15.73 2.89
CA SER A 117 13.76 14.72 1.88
C SER A 117 14.38 13.45 2.49
N GLU A 118 15.14 13.58 3.57
CA GLU A 118 15.75 12.45 4.27
C GLU A 118 14.69 11.57 4.97
N SER A 119 13.69 12.20 5.60
CA SER A 119 12.57 11.50 6.24
C SER A 119 11.72 10.71 5.22
N VAL A 120 11.54 11.26 4.01
CA VAL A 120 10.81 10.61 2.91
C VAL A 120 11.59 9.41 2.37
N ILE A 121 12.92 9.52 2.23
CA ILE A 121 13.78 8.41 1.80
C ILE A 121 13.67 7.24 2.78
N VAL A 122 13.81 7.53 4.08
CA VAL A 122 13.71 6.51 5.14
C VAL A 122 12.31 5.88 5.18
N ALA A 123 11.25 6.69 5.01
CA ALA A 123 9.89 6.16 4.89
C ALA A 123 9.76 5.22 3.68
N MET A 124 10.34 5.59 2.52
CA MET A 124 10.29 4.80 1.29
C MET A 124 11.05 3.47 1.42
N GLU A 125 12.17 3.44 2.13
CA GLU A 125 12.86 2.18 2.45
C GLU A 125 11.94 1.25 3.26
N ARG A 126 11.23 1.79 4.26
CA ARG A 126 10.33 1.02 5.12
C ARG A 126 9.06 0.57 4.40
N VAL A 127 8.49 1.39 3.52
CA VAL A 127 7.34 0.95 2.71
C VAL A 127 7.74 -0.14 1.72
N SER A 128 8.98 -0.11 1.21
CA SER A 128 9.51 -1.16 0.35
C SER A 128 9.55 -2.51 1.09
N VAL A 129 9.84 -2.52 2.40
CA VAL A 129 9.74 -3.73 3.23
C VAL A 129 8.31 -4.26 3.28
N LEU A 130 7.29 -3.40 3.39
CA LEU A 130 5.88 -3.83 3.36
C LEU A 130 5.51 -4.51 2.03
N PHE A 131 5.92 -3.93 0.90
CA PHE A 131 5.69 -4.53 -0.42
C PHE A 131 6.45 -5.86 -0.58
N ASP A 132 7.68 -5.93 -0.09
CA ASP A 132 8.46 -7.17 -0.07
C ASP A 132 7.78 -8.26 0.77
N ARG A 133 7.20 -7.92 1.92
CA ARG A 133 6.41 -8.85 2.73
C ARG A 133 5.15 -9.31 2.03
N ILE A 134 4.49 -8.46 1.24
CA ILE A 134 3.37 -8.90 0.40
C ILE A 134 3.87 -9.92 -0.63
N ARG A 135 5.02 -9.68 -1.27
CA ARG A 135 5.54 -10.59 -2.31
C ARG A 135 6.09 -11.91 -1.76
N LYS A 136 6.71 -11.91 -0.58
CA LYS A 136 7.43 -13.08 -0.03
C LYS A 136 6.65 -13.82 1.06
N GLY A 137 5.71 -13.15 1.74
CA GLY A 137 4.99 -13.69 2.89
C GLY A 137 3.87 -14.66 2.53
N PHE A 138 3.37 -15.37 3.55
CA PHE A 138 2.21 -16.24 3.40
C PHE A 138 0.94 -15.43 3.07
N PRO A 139 -0.10 -16.04 2.47
CA PRO A 139 -1.31 -15.32 2.04
C PRO A 139 -2.02 -14.57 3.17
N PHE A 140 -1.95 -15.05 4.41
CA PHE A 140 -2.55 -14.38 5.56
C PHE A 140 -1.73 -13.17 6.03
N GLU A 141 -0.39 -13.22 5.94
CA GLU A 141 0.48 -12.07 6.22
C GLU A 141 0.24 -10.97 5.19
N ALA A 142 0.31 -11.32 3.91
CA ALA A 142 0.07 -10.39 2.81
C ALA A 142 -1.32 -9.74 2.93
N ARG A 143 -2.34 -10.50 3.37
CA ARG A 143 -3.68 -9.96 3.64
C ARG A 143 -3.70 -8.94 4.78
N VAL A 144 -2.92 -9.12 5.85
CA VAL A 144 -2.85 -8.12 6.93
C VAL A 144 -2.10 -6.88 6.45
N VAL A 145 -0.93 -7.05 5.82
CA VAL A 145 -0.12 -5.94 5.31
C VAL A 145 -0.92 -5.08 4.32
N THR A 146 -1.60 -5.70 3.34
CA THR A 146 -2.42 -4.96 2.37
C THR A 146 -3.66 -4.29 2.95
N ARG A 147 -4.11 -4.66 4.16
CA ARG A 147 -5.24 -3.97 4.83
C ARG A 147 -4.82 -2.63 5.43
N ILE A 148 -3.60 -2.57 5.98
CA ILE A 148 -3.04 -1.38 6.64
C ILE A 148 -2.33 -0.46 5.63
N LEU A 149 -1.81 -1.02 4.53
CA LEU A 149 -0.97 -0.31 3.57
C LEU A 149 -1.60 0.97 2.99
N PRO A 150 -2.90 1.04 2.64
CA PRO A 150 -3.47 2.27 2.08
C PRO A 150 -3.41 3.46 3.04
N GLN A 151 -3.78 3.25 4.32
CA GLN A 151 -3.70 4.29 5.34
C GLN A 151 -2.27 4.73 5.56
N PHE A 152 -1.36 3.75 5.67
CA PHE A 152 0.06 4.03 5.85
C PHE A 152 0.65 4.83 4.68
N LEU A 153 0.24 4.53 3.44
CA LEU A 153 0.70 5.28 2.26
C LEU A 153 0.21 6.73 2.29
N ASP A 154 -1.07 6.93 2.60
CA ASP A 154 -1.71 8.25 2.71
C ASP A 154 -1.08 9.11 3.81
N ASP A 155 -0.69 8.48 4.92
CA ASP A 155 -0.10 9.19 6.05
C ASP A 155 1.34 9.68 5.78
N PHE A 156 2.12 8.99 4.95
CA PHE A 156 3.58 9.22 4.85
C PHE A 156 4.06 9.75 3.51
N PHE A 157 3.27 9.67 2.43
CA PHE A 157 3.74 9.98 1.09
C PHE A 157 2.76 10.86 0.33
N PRO A 158 3.25 11.71 -0.59
CA PRO A 158 2.37 12.45 -1.48
C PRO A 158 1.64 11.48 -2.44
N PRO A 159 0.41 11.81 -2.86
CA PRO A 159 -0.40 10.99 -3.76
C PRO A 159 0.33 10.47 -5.01
N GLN A 160 1.21 11.27 -5.63
CA GLN A 160 1.90 10.88 -6.85
C GLN A 160 2.83 9.67 -6.66
N ASP A 161 3.59 9.65 -5.56
CA ASP A 161 4.50 8.54 -5.23
C ASP A 161 3.71 7.28 -4.88
N VAL A 162 2.61 7.45 -4.14
CA VAL A 162 1.68 6.37 -3.79
C VAL A 162 1.11 5.72 -5.05
N MET A 163 0.59 6.53 -5.97
CA MET A 163 -0.03 6.06 -7.23
C MET A 163 0.97 5.26 -8.06
N ASN A 164 2.15 5.82 -8.31
CA ASN A 164 3.19 5.15 -9.10
C ASN A 164 3.56 3.79 -8.49
N LYS A 165 3.77 3.75 -7.17
CA LYS A 165 4.16 2.53 -6.47
C LYS A 165 3.05 1.47 -6.46
N VAL A 166 1.82 1.85 -6.12
CA VAL A 166 0.69 0.91 -6.02
C VAL A 166 0.30 0.35 -7.38
N ILE A 167 0.30 1.18 -8.43
CA ILE A 167 0.01 0.74 -9.81
C ILE A 167 1.12 -0.21 -10.29
N GLY A 168 2.39 0.14 -10.07
CA GLY A 168 3.52 -0.72 -10.44
C GLY A 168 3.47 -2.09 -9.76
N GLU A 169 3.15 -2.12 -8.46
CA GLU A 169 3.04 -3.37 -7.69
C GLU A 169 1.82 -4.22 -8.07
N PHE A 170 0.73 -3.60 -8.53
CA PHE A 170 -0.44 -4.30 -9.04
C PHE A 170 -0.21 -4.91 -10.43
N LEU A 171 0.57 -4.22 -11.27
CA LEU A 171 0.94 -4.67 -12.62
C LEU A 171 2.10 -5.66 -12.65
N SER A 172 2.91 -5.70 -11.59
CA SER A 172 4.10 -6.56 -11.54
C SER A 172 3.77 -8.05 -11.75
N ASN A 173 4.52 -8.69 -12.65
CA ASN A 173 4.45 -10.14 -12.85
C ASN A 173 5.02 -10.94 -11.66
N GLN A 174 5.78 -10.28 -10.78
CA GLN A 174 6.33 -10.88 -9.58
C GLN A 174 5.37 -10.81 -8.38
N GLN A 175 4.18 -10.22 -8.55
CA GLN A 175 3.19 -10.09 -7.49
C GLN A 175 2.35 -11.39 -7.37
N PRO A 176 2.50 -12.18 -6.30
CA PRO A 176 1.73 -13.41 -6.11
C PRO A 176 0.28 -13.16 -5.67
N TYR A 177 -0.03 -11.97 -5.14
CA TYR A 177 -1.34 -11.63 -4.60
C TYR A 177 -1.98 -10.38 -5.27
N PRO A 178 -2.15 -10.35 -6.60
CA PRO A 178 -2.74 -9.20 -7.29
C PRO A 178 -4.16 -8.90 -6.80
N GLN A 179 -4.91 -9.91 -6.31
CA GLN A 179 -6.22 -9.74 -5.68
C GLN A 179 -6.21 -8.88 -4.41
N PHE A 180 -5.09 -8.86 -3.67
CA PHE A 180 -4.95 -7.99 -2.51
C PHE A 180 -4.51 -6.60 -2.95
N MET A 181 -3.60 -6.50 -3.92
CA MET A 181 -3.20 -5.23 -4.51
C MET A 181 -4.36 -4.48 -5.17
N ALA A 182 -5.31 -5.18 -5.80
CA ALA A 182 -6.54 -4.58 -6.31
C ALA A 182 -7.35 -3.85 -5.21
N LYS A 183 -7.35 -4.37 -3.98
CA LYS A 183 -8.02 -3.72 -2.83
C LYS A 183 -7.24 -2.53 -2.30
N VAL A 184 -5.90 -2.59 -2.35
CA VAL A 184 -5.03 -1.46 -2.00
C VAL A 184 -5.27 -0.32 -2.97
N LEU A 185 -5.20 -0.61 -4.27
CA LEU A 185 -5.49 0.32 -5.35
C LEU A 185 -6.86 0.99 -5.18
N TYR A 186 -7.90 0.19 -4.97
CA TYR A 186 -9.25 0.69 -4.70
C TYR A 186 -9.27 1.70 -3.55
N LYS A 187 -8.73 1.33 -2.39
CA LYS A 187 -8.73 2.21 -1.21
C LYS A 187 -7.96 3.51 -1.45
N VAL A 188 -6.82 3.45 -2.16
CA VAL A 188 -6.04 4.65 -2.52
C VAL A 188 -6.86 5.57 -3.42
N PHE A 189 -7.47 5.03 -4.49
CA PHE A 189 -8.24 5.83 -5.44
C PHE A 189 -9.47 6.45 -4.77
N GLN A 190 -10.16 5.69 -3.92
CA GLN A 190 -11.30 6.21 -3.17
C GLN A 190 -10.90 7.30 -2.18
N SER A 191 -9.74 7.19 -1.51
CA SER A 191 -9.20 8.27 -0.67
C SER A 191 -8.97 9.55 -1.49
N LEU A 192 -8.38 9.42 -2.68
CA LEU A 192 -8.14 10.55 -3.59
C LEU A 192 -9.45 11.20 -4.07
N HIS A 193 -10.48 10.41 -4.38
CA HIS A 193 -11.80 10.97 -4.69
C HIS A 193 -12.39 11.75 -3.52
N THR A 194 -12.30 11.20 -2.30
CA THR A 194 -12.83 11.87 -1.09
C THR A 194 -12.07 13.16 -0.74
N THR A 195 -10.82 13.29 -1.16
CA THR A 195 -10.00 14.50 -0.96
C THR A 195 -10.06 15.48 -2.14
N GLY A 196 -10.92 15.23 -3.12
CA GLY A 196 -11.13 16.13 -4.27
C GLY A 196 -10.10 15.97 -5.39
N GLN A 197 -9.27 14.91 -5.39
CA GLN A 197 -8.22 14.65 -6.37
C GLN A 197 -8.67 13.71 -7.50
N SER A 198 -9.95 13.77 -7.89
CA SER A 198 -10.52 12.89 -8.92
C SER A 198 -9.87 13.06 -10.30
N SER A 199 -9.46 14.28 -10.68
CA SER A 199 -8.74 14.51 -11.94
C SER A 199 -7.40 13.79 -11.97
N MET A 200 -6.66 13.81 -10.86
CA MET A 200 -5.39 13.08 -10.73
C MET A 200 -5.59 11.57 -10.93
N VAL A 201 -6.66 10.99 -10.37
CA VAL A 201 -6.99 9.57 -10.57
C VAL A 201 -7.20 9.28 -12.05
N ARG A 202 -8.01 10.09 -12.74
CA ARG A 202 -8.25 9.95 -14.19
C ARG A 202 -6.96 10.03 -15.00
N ASP A 203 -6.10 11.00 -14.71
CA ASP A 203 -4.85 11.20 -15.46
C ASP A 203 -3.90 9.99 -15.29
N TRP A 204 -3.77 9.48 -14.06
CA TRP A 204 -3.02 8.25 -13.79
C TRP A 204 -3.63 7.01 -14.44
N VAL A 205 -4.96 6.95 -14.55
CA VAL A 205 -5.63 5.87 -15.28
C VAL A 205 -5.18 5.91 -16.73
N MET A 206 -5.32 7.06 -17.39
CA MET A 206 -4.94 7.26 -18.80
C MET A 206 -3.47 6.93 -19.05
N LEU A 207 -2.56 7.38 -18.18
CA LEU A 207 -1.12 7.11 -18.28
C LEU A 207 -0.76 5.62 -18.16
N SER A 208 -1.59 4.84 -17.45
CA SER A 208 -1.28 3.43 -17.15
C SER A 208 -1.89 2.44 -18.14
N LEU A 209 -2.90 2.83 -18.93
CA LEU A 209 -3.67 1.91 -19.78
C LEU A 209 -2.79 1.07 -20.72
N SER A 210 -1.78 1.69 -21.34
CA SER A 210 -0.85 0.99 -22.23
C SER A 210 -0.14 -0.17 -21.50
N ASN A 211 0.33 0.06 -20.27
CA ASN A 211 0.99 -0.97 -19.44
C ASN A 211 0.04 -2.13 -19.11
N PHE A 212 -1.24 -1.83 -18.85
CA PHE A 212 -2.25 -2.86 -18.59
C PHE A 212 -2.55 -3.71 -19.83
N THR A 213 -2.71 -3.09 -20.99
CA THR A 213 -3.06 -3.80 -22.24
C THR A 213 -1.98 -4.77 -22.71
N GLN A 214 -0.72 -4.48 -22.37
CA GLN A 214 0.44 -5.31 -22.70
C GLN A 214 0.63 -6.52 -21.77
N ARG A 215 -0.17 -6.64 -20.71
CA ARG A 215 -0.07 -7.76 -19.76
C ARG A 215 -0.50 -9.08 -20.42
N THR A 216 0.21 -10.16 -20.10
CA THR A 216 -0.14 -11.52 -20.53
C THR A 216 -0.41 -12.42 -19.32
N PRO A 217 -1.35 -13.37 -19.40
CA PRO A 217 -2.31 -13.61 -20.50
C PRO A 217 -3.41 -12.54 -20.59
N ILE A 218 -4.11 -12.47 -21.72
CA ILE A 218 -5.16 -11.45 -21.97
C ILE A 218 -6.29 -11.46 -20.93
N ALA A 219 -6.62 -12.64 -20.39
CA ALA A 219 -7.59 -12.78 -19.30
C ALA A 219 -7.15 -11.99 -18.05
N MET A 220 -5.85 -12.01 -17.73
CA MET A 220 -5.31 -11.23 -16.62
C MET A 220 -5.23 -9.74 -16.94
N ALA A 221 -4.95 -9.35 -18.18
CA ALA A 221 -5.00 -7.95 -18.60
C ALA A 221 -6.42 -7.37 -18.45
N MET A 222 -7.43 -8.07 -18.98
CA MET A 222 -8.84 -7.70 -18.86
C MET A 222 -9.30 -7.64 -17.41
N TRP A 223 -8.95 -8.64 -16.59
CA TRP A 223 -9.26 -8.64 -15.16
C TRP A 223 -8.61 -7.46 -14.43
N SER A 224 -7.35 -7.16 -14.75
CA SER A 224 -6.60 -6.05 -14.13
C SER A 224 -7.20 -4.69 -14.50
N LEU A 225 -7.53 -4.49 -15.79
CA LEU A 225 -8.22 -3.30 -16.27
C LEU A 225 -9.61 -3.14 -15.63
N SER A 226 -10.35 -4.24 -15.50
CA SER A 226 -11.67 -4.20 -14.85
C SER A 226 -11.55 -3.76 -13.38
N CYS A 227 -10.58 -4.29 -12.64
CA CYS A 227 -10.28 -3.83 -11.28
C CYS A 227 -9.85 -2.35 -11.26
N PHE A 228 -9.07 -1.92 -12.25
CA PHE A 228 -8.53 -0.56 -12.36
C PHE A 228 -9.65 0.47 -12.60
N PHE A 229 -10.52 0.23 -13.57
CA PHE A 229 -11.67 1.10 -13.86
C PHE A 229 -12.67 1.16 -12.71
N VAL A 230 -12.97 0.01 -12.08
CA VAL A 230 -13.84 -0.01 -10.90
C VAL A 230 -13.22 0.74 -9.72
N SER A 231 -11.90 0.65 -9.56
CA SER A 231 -11.18 1.40 -8.53
C SER A 231 -11.26 2.90 -8.74
N ALA A 232 -11.21 3.34 -10.01
CA ALA A 232 -11.29 4.74 -10.40
C ALA A 232 -12.72 5.26 -10.50
N SER A 233 -13.75 4.41 -10.41
CA SER A 233 -15.13 4.87 -10.54
C SER A 233 -15.52 5.78 -9.38
N THR A 234 -16.15 6.90 -9.71
CA THR A 234 -16.85 7.79 -8.77
C THR A 234 -18.25 7.28 -8.43
N SER A 235 -18.75 6.26 -9.15
CA SER A 235 -20.06 5.65 -8.91
C SER A 235 -19.96 4.53 -7.88
N GLN A 236 -20.64 4.70 -6.74
CA GLN A 236 -20.65 3.72 -5.66
C GLN A 236 -21.15 2.33 -6.09
N TRP A 237 -22.07 2.26 -7.06
CA TRP A 237 -22.60 1.00 -7.58
C TRP A 237 -21.55 0.23 -8.40
N ILE A 238 -20.78 0.95 -9.22
CA ILE A 238 -19.69 0.38 -10.00
C ILE A 238 -18.54 0.01 -9.07
N SER A 239 -18.13 0.89 -8.16
CA SER A 239 -17.14 0.56 -7.13
C SER A 239 -17.53 -0.67 -6.30
N GLY A 240 -18.81 -0.85 -6.01
CA GLY A 240 -19.34 -1.96 -5.22
C GLY A 240 -19.17 -3.35 -5.84
N ILE A 241 -18.96 -3.46 -7.17
CA ILE A 241 -18.75 -4.75 -7.83
C ILE A 241 -17.32 -5.28 -7.73
N LEU A 242 -16.37 -4.51 -7.17
CA LEU A 242 -14.97 -4.92 -7.06
C LEU A 242 -14.76 -6.32 -6.44
N PRO A 243 -15.43 -6.71 -5.33
CA PRO A 243 -15.25 -8.05 -4.75
C PRO A 243 -15.64 -9.17 -5.72
N HIS A 244 -16.65 -8.94 -6.56
CA HIS A 244 -17.08 -9.88 -7.58
C HIS A 244 -15.99 -10.05 -8.65
N ILE A 245 -15.44 -8.96 -9.16
CA ILE A 245 -14.34 -8.99 -10.15
C ILE A 245 -13.12 -9.72 -9.59
N ILE A 246 -12.74 -9.39 -8.35
CA ILE A 246 -11.61 -10.04 -7.68
C ILE A 246 -11.81 -11.56 -7.57
N SER A 247 -13.04 -12.03 -7.31
CA SER A 247 -13.34 -13.47 -7.21
C SER A 247 -13.19 -14.24 -8.54
N ARG A 248 -13.11 -13.52 -9.67
CA ARG A 248 -13.03 -14.07 -11.03
C ARG A 248 -11.65 -13.87 -11.66
N MET A 249 -10.61 -13.77 -10.84
CA MET A 249 -9.22 -13.62 -11.30
C MET A 249 -8.83 -14.71 -12.31
N GLY A 250 -8.33 -14.26 -13.47
CA GLY A 250 -7.90 -15.14 -14.57
C GLY A 250 -9.03 -15.75 -15.41
N LYS A 251 -10.30 -15.50 -15.08
CA LYS A 251 -11.43 -15.97 -15.89
C LYS A 251 -11.64 -15.08 -17.11
N SER A 252 -12.17 -15.68 -18.17
CA SER A 252 -12.35 -15.05 -19.48
C SER A 252 -13.62 -15.57 -20.14
N GLU A 253 -14.73 -15.58 -19.39
CA GLU A 253 -16.06 -15.97 -19.86
C GLU A 253 -16.82 -14.74 -20.39
N GLN A 254 -17.91 -14.94 -21.13
CA GLN A 254 -18.70 -13.83 -21.69
C GLN A 254 -19.13 -12.79 -20.64
N VAL A 255 -19.42 -13.22 -19.41
CA VAL A 255 -19.76 -12.33 -18.31
C VAL A 255 -18.61 -11.40 -17.95
N ASP A 256 -17.36 -11.89 -17.98
CA ASP A 256 -16.17 -11.08 -17.70
C ASP A 256 -15.93 -10.05 -18.80
N PHE A 257 -16.18 -10.41 -20.07
CA PHE A 257 -16.11 -9.47 -21.20
C PHE A 257 -17.15 -8.36 -21.06
N ASN A 258 -18.39 -8.74 -20.76
CA ASN A 258 -19.48 -7.77 -20.59
C ASN A 258 -19.20 -6.84 -19.41
N LEU A 259 -18.69 -7.37 -18.31
CA LEU A 259 -18.32 -6.59 -17.13
C LEU A 259 -17.17 -5.63 -17.44
N PHE A 260 -16.12 -6.10 -18.11
CA PHE A 260 -15.02 -5.26 -18.55
C PHE A 260 -15.50 -4.09 -19.42
N CYS A 261 -16.32 -4.39 -20.44
CA CYS A 261 -16.89 -3.36 -21.31
C CYS A 261 -17.75 -2.37 -20.52
N LEU A 262 -18.60 -2.85 -19.60
CA LEU A 262 -19.46 -2.00 -18.79
C LEU A 262 -18.66 -0.99 -17.96
N VAL A 263 -17.62 -1.45 -17.24
CA VAL A 263 -16.85 -0.58 -16.35
C VAL A 263 -15.94 0.38 -17.14
N ALA A 264 -15.43 -0.05 -18.29
CA ALA A 264 -14.66 0.82 -19.18
C ALA A 264 -15.53 1.89 -19.84
N ILE A 265 -16.76 1.55 -20.25
CA ILE A 265 -17.73 2.52 -20.81
C ILE A 265 -18.18 3.52 -19.73
N ASP A 266 -18.39 3.07 -18.50
CA ASP A 266 -18.72 3.95 -17.37
C ASP A 266 -17.62 4.99 -17.15
N PHE A 267 -16.36 4.56 -17.08
CA PHE A 267 -15.21 5.46 -17.00
C PHE A 267 -15.16 6.43 -18.19
N TYR A 268 -15.30 5.91 -19.41
CA TYR A 268 -15.28 6.69 -20.64
C TYR A 268 -16.36 7.79 -20.68
N ARG A 269 -17.58 7.49 -20.23
CA ARG A 269 -18.71 8.43 -20.27
C ARG A 269 -18.67 9.49 -19.17
N HIS A 270 -18.30 9.07 -17.96
CA HIS A 270 -18.50 9.90 -16.77
C HIS A 270 -17.23 10.52 -16.21
N GLN A 271 -16.04 10.11 -16.70
CA GLN A 271 -14.76 10.66 -16.23
C GLN A 271 -13.90 11.27 -17.32
N ILE A 272 -14.13 10.92 -18.59
CA ILE A 272 -13.43 11.53 -19.71
C ILE A 272 -14.36 12.54 -20.39
N ASP A 273 -14.19 13.81 -20.04
CA ASP A 273 -14.99 14.91 -20.60
C ASP A 273 -14.42 15.41 -21.93
N GLU A 274 -13.10 15.47 -22.04
CA GLU A 274 -12.41 16.01 -23.21
C GLU A 274 -12.42 15.03 -24.39
N GLU A 275 -12.83 15.52 -25.54
CA GLU A 275 -12.91 14.72 -26.77
C GLU A 275 -11.53 14.25 -27.25
N LEU A 276 -10.46 15.01 -26.96
CA LEU A 276 -9.09 14.60 -27.26
C LEU A 276 -8.67 13.40 -26.39
N ASP A 277 -8.95 13.44 -25.10
CA ASP A 277 -8.67 12.34 -24.17
C ASP A 277 -9.50 11.10 -24.51
N ARG A 278 -10.74 11.28 -24.97
CA ARG A 278 -11.59 10.19 -25.49
C ARG A 278 -10.98 9.48 -26.69
N ARG A 279 -10.37 10.22 -27.61
CA ARG A 279 -9.65 9.64 -28.75
C ARG A 279 -8.36 8.97 -28.31
N ALA A 280 -7.63 9.57 -27.37
CA ALA A 280 -6.43 8.96 -26.78
C ALA A 280 -6.77 7.64 -26.06
N PHE A 281 -7.90 7.58 -25.35
CA PHE A 281 -8.39 6.36 -24.73
C PHE A 281 -8.65 5.26 -25.77
N GLN A 282 -9.37 5.59 -26.85
CA GLN A 282 -9.68 4.64 -27.92
C GLN A 282 -8.42 4.13 -28.62
N SER A 283 -7.49 5.02 -28.96
CA SER A 283 -6.28 4.66 -29.71
C SER A 283 -5.40 3.66 -28.96
N ILE A 284 -5.36 3.72 -27.62
CA ILE A 284 -4.63 2.75 -26.80
C ILE A 284 -5.18 1.32 -27.01
N PHE A 285 -6.50 1.16 -27.08
CA PHE A 285 -7.12 -0.15 -27.31
C PHE A 285 -7.06 -0.58 -28.78
N GLU A 286 -7.09 0.35 -29.73
CA GLU A 286 -6.95 0.05 -31.17
C GLU A 286 -5.61 -0.63 -31.48
N VAL A 287 -4.52 -0.17 -30.86
CA VAL A 287 -3.16 -0.72 -31.06
C VAL A 287 -3.07 -2.21 -30.69
N VAL A 288 -3.83 -2.65 -29.68
CA VAL A 288 -3.82 -4.03 -29.17
C VAL A 288 -5.05 -4.83 -29.59
N SER A 289 -5.96 -4.24 -30.36
CA SER A 289 -7.21 -4.85 -30.78
C SER A 289 -6.97 -5.90 -31.87
N SER A 290 -7.58 -7.07 -31.71
CA SER A 290 -7.63 -8.14 -32.69
C SER A 290 -9.03 -8.75 -32.73
N PRO A 291 -9.50 -9.25 -33.89
CA PRO A 291 -10.84 -9.81 -34.00
C PRO A 291 -11.10 -10.91 -32.96
N GLY A 292 -12.20 -10.78 -32.22
CA GLY A 292 -12.60 -11.71 -31.16
C GLY A 292 -11.93 -11.48 -29.80
N ASN A 293 -11.06 -10.48 -29.65
CA ASN A 293 -10.47 -10.12 -28.37
C ASN A 293 -11.36 -9.13 -27.58
N PRO A 294 -11.22 -9.01 -26.25
CA PRO A 294 -12.06 -8.14 -25.43
C PRO A 294 -11.94 -6.65 -25.80
N TYR A 295 -10.78 -6.21 -26.30
CA TYR A 295 -10.55 -4.81 -26.69
C TYR A 295 -11.33 -4.42 -27.95
N HIS A 296 -11.46 -5.33 -28.92
CA HIS A 296 -12.28 -5.13 -30.12
C HIS A 296 -13.76 -4.96 -29.77
N HIS A 297 -14.26 -5.79 -28.83
CA HIS A 297 -15.62 -5.65 -28.32
C HIS A 297 -15.85 -4.30 -27.61
N LEU A 298 -14.90 -3.86 -26.78
CA LEU A 298 -14.95 -2.55 -26.15
C LEU A 298 -15.03 -1.42 -27.19
N LEU A 299 -14.17 -1.43 -28.21
CA LEU A 299 -14.17 -0.41 -29.27
C LEU A 299 -15.52 -0.34 -30.01
N THR A 300 -16.12 -1.50 -30.31
CA THR A 300 -17.44 -1.56 -30.94
C THR A 300 -18.52 -0.96 -30.02
N CYS A 301 -18.43 -1.22 -28.71
CA CYS A 301 -19.34 -0.61 -27.74
C CYS A 301 -19.15 0.92 -27.68
N LEU A 302 -17.92 1.43 -27.68
CA LEU A 302 -17.63 2.87 -27.67
C LEU A 302 -18.15 3.59 -28.92
N GLN A 303 -18.07 2.96 -30.09
CA GLN A 303 -18.67 3.50 -31.32
C GLN A 303 -20.20 3.60 -31.23
N SER A 304 -20.86 2.66 -30.56
CA SER A 304 -22.31 2.70 -30.33
C SER A 304 -22.72 3.84 -29.38
N VAL A 305 -21.87 4.16 -28.40
CA VAL A 305 -22.13 5.27 -27.46
C VAL A 305 -22.25 6.60 -28.21
N HIS A 306 -21.33 6.89 -29.14
CA HIS A 306 -21.37 8.14 -29.93
C HIS A 306 -22.61 8.26 -30.81
N LYS A 307 -23.18 7.14 -31.24
CA LYS A 307 -24.40 7.12 -32.06
C LYS A 307 -25.67 7.39 -31.24
N ILE A 308 -25.65 7.15 -29.93
CA ILE A 308 -26.81 7.29 -29.03
C ILE A 308 -26.86 8.69 -28.39
N THR A 309 -25.75 9.43 -28.37
CA THR A 309 -25.71 10.85 -27.99
C THR A 309 -25.49 11.77 -29.19
N PRO A 310 -26.52 12.05 -30.02
CA PRO A 310 -26.52 13.23 -30.87
C PRO A 310 -27.10 14.41 -30.08
N CYS A 311 -26.26 15.43 -29.85
CA CYS A 311 -26.58 16.78 -29.35
C CYS A 311 -27.16 16.91 -27.94
#